data_AF-D3ANP8-F1
#
_entry.id   AF-D3ANP8-F1
#
_cell.length_a   1.000
_cell.length_b   1.000
_cell.length_c   1.000
_cell.angle_alpha   90.00
_cell.angle_beta   90.00
_cell.angle_gamma   90.00
#
_symmetry.space_group_name_H-M   'P 1'
#
loop_
_entity.id
_entity.type
_entity.pdbx_description
1 polymer ?
#
loop_
_entity_poly.entity_id
_entity_poly.type
_entity_poly.pdbx_seq_one_letter_code
_entity_poly.pdbx_strand_id
1 'polypeptide(L)'
;MAKELKKHYSARELSAFCLQISLLLRAAIPLDEGLSVMAEDAADEEEKKILLHMSEEVELGSPFSAVLQEVGSYPSYVIKMAKLGEETGTLDQMMASLSEYYEKEYILMKSIKNAVTYPIIMIFMLLVVLFVLFTKVMPIFESVYEQLGARLSPVSMAATRLGGMFSGVALAAGVLLAVVAGIIWLLGRGGKKIGAVEHVADRFKRKSRIALAVANRRFTSVLALTLHSGLELEKGMELAAELVENPAVEEKIKACGEELETGTDYYSAMKNTGLFGGFHVQMIKVGVRSGRLDQVMEEISRSCEEEADTALDNMVNRLEPTMVAVLAVAVGLILLSVMLPLVGVLSAIG
;
A
#
# COMPACT_ATOMS: atom_id res chain seq x y z
N MET A 1 -31.70 6.63 10.01
CA MET A 1 -31.21 5.46 10.78
C MET A 1 -29.93 4.89 10.14
N ALA A 2 -29.09 5.73 9.52
CA ALA A 2 -28.06 5.33 8.56
C ALA A 2 -26.61 5.50 9.10
N LYS A 3 -26.31 4.93 10.28
CA LYS A 3 -24.96 5.11 10.89
C LYS A 3 -24.21 3.82 11.17
N GLU A 4 -24.71 2.65 10.76
CA GLU A 4 -24.11 1.35 11.08
C GLU A 4 -23.77 0.43 9.89
N LEU A 5 -23.98 0.84 8.64
CA LEU A 5 -23.54 0.07 7.47
C LEU A 5 -22.23 0.67 6.97
N LYS A 6 -21.08 0.18 7.45
CA LYS A 6 -19.78 0.69 6.98
C LYS A 6 -18.81 -0.45 6.78
N LYS A 7 -19.05 -1.20 5.70
CA LYS A 7 -18.09 -2.17 5.17
C LYS A 7 -16.95 -1.40 4.49
N HIS A 8 -15.71 -1.74 4.81
CA HIS A 8 -14.56 -1.23 4.07
C HIS A 8 -14.22 -2.22 2.96
N TYR A 9 -14.54 -1.85 1.72
CA TYR A 9 -14.21 -2.67 0.55
C TYR A 9 -12.71 -2.65 0.25
N SER A 10 -12.16 -3.82 -0.02
CA SER A 10 -10.82 -3.98 -0.59
C SER A 10 -10.80 -3.51 -2.06
N ALA A 11 -9.61 -3.19 -2.58
CA ALA A 11 -9.47 -2.81 -3.99
C ALA A 11 -10.01 -3.89 -4.95
N ARG A 12 -9.87 -5.17 -4.59
CA ARG A 12 -10.42 -6.28 -5.39
C ARG A 12 -11.95 -6.28 -5.41
N GLU A 13 -12.59 -6.05 -4.26
CA GLU A 13 -14.06 -5.98 -4.18
C GLU A 13 -14.58 -4.75 -4.92
N LEU A 14 -13.90 -3.59 -4.79
CA LEU A 14 -14.24 -2.38 -5.56
C LEU A 14 -14.12 -2.61 -7.07
N SER A 15 -13.07 -3.29 -7.52
CA SER A 15 -12.89 -3.63 -8.93
C SER A 15 -14.04 -4.50 -9.44
N ALA A 16 -14.36 -5.59 -8.72
CA ALA A 16 -15.47 -6.49 -9.08
C ALA A 16 -16.83 -5.77 -9.10
N PHE A 17 -17.11 -4.94 -8.09
CA PHE A 17 -18.32 -4.12 -8.02
C PHE A 17 -18.44 -3.21 -9.24
N CYS A 18 -17.39 -2.44 -9.56
CA CYS A 18 -17.42 -1.52 -10.71
C CYS A 18 -17.55 -2.29 -12.04
N LEU A 19 -16.93 -3.46 -12.15
CA LEU A 19 -17.07 -4.33 -13.32
C LEU A 19 -18.51 -4.81 -13.52
N GLN A 20 -19.15 -5.30 -12.46
CA GLN A 20 -20.53 -5.77 -12.50
C GLN A 20 -21.49 -4.65 -12.91
N ILE A 21 -21.36 -3.46 -12.30
CA ILE A 21 -22.16 -2.29 -12.68
C ILE A 21 -21.94 -1.92 -14.15
N SER A 22 -20.70 -1.90 -14.63
CA SER A 22 -20.40 -1.61 -16.05
C SER A 22 -21.04 -2.62 -17.00
N LEU A 23 -20.99 -3.91 -16.68
CA LEU A 23 -21.61 -4.96 -17.49
C LEU A 23 -23.14 -4.85 -17.52
N LEU A 24 -23.76 -4.57 -16.37
CA LEU A 24 -25.22 -4.35 -16.28
C LEU A 24 -25.66 -3.17 -17.13
N LEU A 25 -24.96 -2.04 -17.02
CA LEU A 25 -25.24 -0.83 -17.79
C LEU A 25 -25.05 -1.05 -19.30
N ARG A 26 -23.98 -1.75 -19.71
CA ARG A 26 -23.75 -2.10 -21.14
C ARG A 26 -24.80 -3.05 -21.69
N ALA A 27 -25.36 -3.91 -20.85
CA ALA A 27 -26.47 -4.80 -21.19
C ALA A 27 -27.83 -4.08 -21.18
N ALA A 28 -27.87 -2.77 -20.87
CA ALA A 28 -29.08 -1.98 -20.70
C ALA A 28 -30.05 -2.54 -19.64
N ILE A 29 -29.50 -3.20 -18.61
CA ILE A 29 -30.26 -3.66 -17.45
C ILE A 29 -30.41 -2.48 -16.48
N PRO A 30 -31.63 -2.21 -15.95
CA PRO A 30 -31.84 -1.18 -14.93
C PRO A 30 -30.93 -1.38 -13.71
N LEU A 31 -30.39 -0.29 -13.16
CA LEU A 31 -29.44 -0.35 -12.04
C LEU A 31 -30.05 -0.93 -10.78
N ASP A 32 -31.31 -0.62 -10.48
CA ASP A 32 -32.09 -1.16 -9.38
C ASP A 32 -32.19 -2.69 -9.46
N GLU A 33 -32.58 -3.23 -10.62
CA GLU A 33 -32.63 -4.68 -10.87
C GLU A 33 -31.24 -5.31 -10.75
N GLY A 34 -30.23 -4.69 -11.36
CA GLY A 34 -28.86 -5.16 -11.32
C GLY A 34 -28.27 -5.22 -9.91
N LEU A 35 -28.53 -4.20 -9.08
CA LEU A 35 -28.12 -4.17 -7.68
C LEU A 35 -28.83 -5.24 -6.85
N SER A 36 -30.12 -5.51 -7.12
CA SER A 36 -30.86 -6.61 -6.50
C SER A 36 -30.24 -7.97 -6.84
N VAL A 37 -29.89 -8.20 -8.11
CA VAL A 37 -29.20 -9.43 -8.55
C VAL A 37 -27.83 -9.57 -7.86
N MET A 38 -27.05 -8.50 -7.79
CA MET A 38 -25.77 -8.51 -7.06
C MET A 38 -25.95 -8.84 -5.57
N ALA A 39 -27.07 -8.44 -4.97
CA ALA A 39 -27.38 -8.75 -3.57
C ALA A 39 -27.71 -10.23 -3.33
N GLU A 40 -28.22 -10.95 -4.34
CA GLU A 40 -28.47 -12.39 -4.26
C GLU A 40 -27.15 -13.19 -4.19
N ASP A 41 -26.12 -12.71 -4.88
CA ASP A 41 -24.78 -13.31 -4.94
C ASP A 41 -23.82 -12.80 -3.83
N ALA A 42 -24.28 -11.90 -2.95
CA ALA A 42 -23.45 -11.31 -1.91
C ALA A 42 -22.96 -12.37 -0.90
N ALA A 43 -21.64 -12.35 -0.62
CA ALA A 43 -21.01 -13.35 0.25
C ALA A 43 -21.28 -13.12 1.75
N ASP A 44 -21.60 -11.89 2.15
CA ASP A 44 -21.93 -11.54 3.52
C ASP A 44 -23.23 -10.73 3.65
N GLU A 45 -23.88 -10.88 4.81
CA GLU A 45 -25.17 -10.26 5.11
C GLU A 45 -25.10 -8.73 5.21
N GLU A 46 -23.92 -8.14 5.45
CA GLU A 46 -23.77 -6.67 5.49
C GLU A 46 -23.78 -6.10 4.07
N GLU A 47 -23.02 -6.70 3.16
CA GLU A 47 -23.00 -6.37 1.73
C GLU A 47 -24.37 -6.56 1.09
N LYS A 48 -25.05 -7.66 1.40
CA LYS A 48 -26.42 -7.88 0.93
C LYS A 48 -27.37 -6.75 1.32
N LYS A 49 -27.32 -6.30 2.58
CA LYS A 49 -28.15 -5.17 3.06
C LYS A 49 -27.79 -3.86 2.37
N ILE A 50 -26.50 -3.61 2.16
CA ILE A 50 -26.03 -2.43 1.43
C ILE A 50 -26.59 -2.43 0.01
N LEU A 51 -26.43 -3.52 -0.74
CA LEU A 51 -26.86 -3.62 -2.14
C LEU A 51 -28.39 -3.52 -2.28
N LEU A 52 -29.16 -4.16 -1.39
CA LEU A 52 -30.62 -4.03 -1.38
C LEU A 52 -31.08 -2.60 -1.08
N HIS A 53 -30.43 -1.92 -0.13
CA HIS A 53 -30.74 -0.52 0.16
C HIS A 53 -30.40 0.39 -1.03
N MET A 54 -29.26 0.14 -1.69
CA MET A 54 -28.90 0.88 -2.90
C MET A 54 -29.89 0.65 -4.04
N SER A 55 -30.37 -0.59 -4.21
CA SER A 55 -31.39 -0.95 -5.20
C SER A 55 -32.69 -0.17 -4.96
N GLU A 56 -33.19 -0.15 -3.71
CA GLU A 56 -34.40 0.59 -3.31
C GLU A 56 -34.26 2.10 -3.57
N GLU A 57 -33.14 2.72 -3.18
CA GLU A 57 -32.95 4.16 -3.37
C GLU A 57 -32.84 4.55 -4.86
N VAL A 58 -32.20 3.72 -5.67
CA VAL A 58 -32.11 3.93 -7.13
C VAL A 58 -33.49 3.74 -7.77
N GLU A 59 -34.29 2.77 -7.32
CA GLU A 59 -35.68 2.58 -7.77
C GLU A 59 -36.56 3.79 -7.44
N LEU A 60 -36.32 4.44 -6.30
CA LEU A 60 -36.98 5.69 -5.90
C LEU A 60 -36.53 6.91 -6.73
N GLY A 61 -35.53 6.77 -7.60
CA GLY A 61 -35.02 7.80 -8.49
C GLY A 61 -33.90 8.64 -7.90
N SER A 62 -33.30 8.23 -6.78
CA SER A 62 -32.10 8.88 -6.25
C SER A 62 -30.91 8.69 -7.21
N PRO A 63 -30.11 9.73 -7.50
CA PRO A 63 -28.90 9.57 -8.30
C PRO A 63 -27.95 8.54 -7.68
N PHE A 64 -27.38 7.67 -8.49
CA PHE A 64 -26.50 6.59 -8.06
C PHE A 64 -25.29 7.12 -7.28
N SER A 65 -24.71 8.25 -7.69
CA SER A 65 -23.63 8.90 -6.94
C SER A 65 -24.05 9.37 -5.54
N ALA A 66 -25.29 9.83 -5.37
CA ALA A 66 -25.82 10.22 -4.06
C ALA A 66 -26.02 9.00 -3.16
N VAL A 67 -26.53 7.90 -3.72
CA VAL A 67 -26.71 6.61 -3.02
C VAL A 67 -25.37 6.05 -2.54
N LEU A 68 -24.34 6.05 -3.40
CA LEU A 68 -22.97 5.63 -3.03
C LEU A 68 -22.40 6.48 -1.88
N GLN A 69 -22.69 7.79 -1.89
CA GLN A 69 -22.25 8.71 -0.85
C GLN A 69 -22.97 8.47 0.48
N GLU A 70 -24.27 8.19 0.45
CA GLU A 70 -25.09 7.91 1.64
C GLU A 70 -24.62 6.64 2.37
N VAL A 71 -24.37 5.56 1.62
CA VAL A 71 -23.86 4.29 2.18
C VAL A 71 -22.50 4.49 2.85
N GLY A 72 -21.69 5.44 2.38
CA GLY A 72 -20.41 5.80 3.02
C GLY A 72 -19.35 4.70 3.05
N SER A 73 -19.55 3.61 2.30
CA SER A 73 -18.64 2.46 2.18
C SER A 73 -17.69 2.58 0.97
N TYR A 74 -18.01 3.45 0.00
CA TYR A 74 -17.25 3.64 -1.22
C TYR A 74 -16.26 4.82 -1.13
N PRO A 75 -15.06 4.72 -1.74
CA PRO A 75 -14.13 5.85 -1.81
C PRO A 75 -14.68 7.05 -2.58
N SER A 76 -14.22 8.26 -2.23
CA SER A 76 -14.58 9.52 -2.90
C SER A 76 -14.44 9.47 -4.43
N TYR A 77 -13.42 8.76 -4.92
CA TYR A 77 -13.19 8.64 -6.36
C TYR A 77 -14.29 7.87 -7.09
N VAL A 78 -14.79 6.77 -6.51
CA VAL A 78 -15.93 6.02 -7.07
C VAL A 78 -17.16 6.92 -7.16
N ILE A 79 -17.44 7.68 -6.10
CA ILE A 79 -18.59 8.59 -6.03
C ILE A 79 -18.49 9.68 -7.10
N LYS A 80 -17.31 10.30 -7.26
CA LYS A 80 -17.10 11.37 -8.24
C LYS A 80 -17.17 10.90 -9.67
N MET A 81 -16.59 9.74 -9.97
CA MET A 81 -16.65 9.13 -11.30
C MET A 81 -18.06 8.65 -11.62
N ALA A 82 -18.81 8.14 -10.64
CA ALA A 82 -20.24 7.86 -10.79
C ALA A 82 -21.01 9.13 -11.16
N LYS A 83 -20.83 10.20 -10.38
CA LYS A 83 -21.50 11.49 -10.61
C LYS A 83 -21.20 12.03 -12.01
N LEU A 84 -19.93 12.02 -12.40
CA LEU A 84 -19.51 12.48 -13.71
C LEU A 84 -20.14 11.64 -14.82
N GLY A 85 -20.12 10.32 -14.68
CA GLY A 85 -20.75 9.40 -15.63
C GLY A 85 -22.27 9.55 -15.74
N GLU A 86 -22.96 9.91 -14.65
CA GLU A 86 -24.38 10.25 -14.67
C GLU A 86 -24.63 11.58 -15.42
N GLU A 87 -23.81 12.60 -15.18
CA GLU A 87 -23.92 13.92 -15.84
C GLU A 87 -23.59 13.85 -17.34
N THR A 88 -22.65 13.00 -17.75
CA THR A 88 -22.20 12.85 -19.14
C THR A 88 -22.87 11.69 -19.89
N GLY A 89 -23.67 10.86 -19.20
CA GLY A 89 -24.28 9.66 -19.78
C GLY A 89 -23.28 8.56 -20.14
N THR A 90 -22.11 8.53 -19.49
CA THR A 90 -21.03 7.56 -19.72
C THR A 90 -20.70 6.73 -18.48
N LEU A 91 -21.69 6.53 -17.60
CA LEU A 91 -21.54 5.79 -16.34
C LEU A 91 -20.95 4.37 -16.56
N ASP A 92 -21.33 3.69 -17.63
CA ASP A 92 -20.84 2.37 -18.00
C ASP A 92 -19.31 2.39 -18.27
N GLN A 93 -18.81 3.43 -18.92
CA GLN A 93 -17.39 3.64 -19.20
C GLN A 93 -16.63 4.03 -17.94
N MET A 94 -17.19 4.93 -17.11
CA MET A 94 -16.57 5.34 -15.85
C MET A 94 -16.41 4.16 -14.89
N MET A 95 -17.42 3.28 -14.81
CA MET A 95 -17.36 2.07 -14.00
C MET A 95 -16.35 1.05 -14.55
N ALA A 96 -16.22 0.91 -15.88
CA ALA A 96 -15.16 0.09 -16.48
C ALA A 96 -13.76 0.62 -16.12
N SER A 97 -13.53 1.92 -16.26
CA SER A 97 -12.25 2.57 -15.92
C SER A 97 -11.92 2.42 -14.43
N LEU A 98 -12.91 2.55 -13.54
CA LEU A 98 -12.73 2.29 -12.10
C LEU A 98 -12.37 0.83 -11.82
N SER A 99 -13.01 -0.13 -12.50
CA SER A 99 -12.68 -1.55 -12.38
C SER A 99 -11.21 -1.82 -12.69
N GLU A 100 -10.72 -1.30 -13.81
CA GLU A 100 -9.31 -1.43 -14.23
C GLU A 100 -8.35 -0.77 -13.24
N TYR A 101 -8.70 0.44 -12.77
CA TYR A 101 -7.90 1.16 -11.76
C TYR A 101 -7.74 0.34 -10.48
N TYR A 102 -8.85 -0.16 -9.93
CA TYR A 102 -8.82 -0.88 -8.66
C TYR A 102 -8.19 -2.27 -8.78
N GLU A 103 -8.24 -2.90 -9.95
CA GLU A 103 -7.49 -4.14 -10.20
C GLU A 103 -5.98 -3.87 -10.17
N LYS A 104 -5.52 -2.81 -10.85
CA LYS A 104 -4.11 -2.38 -10.80
C LYS A 104 -3.66 -2.03 -9.38
N GLU A 105 -4.52 -1.34 -8.62
CA GLU A 105 -4.24 -0.99 -7.22
C GLU A 105 -4.18 -2.25 -6.32
N TYR A 106 -5.05 -3.23 -6.56
CA TYR A 106 -5.00 -4.52 -5.87
C TYR A 106 -3.68 -5.26 -6.15
N ILE A 107 -3.26 -5.34 -7.41
CA ILE A 107 -1.99 -5.97 -7.81
C ILE A 107 -0.82 -5.25 -7.14
N LEU A 108 -0.79 -3.92 -7.17
CA LEU A 108 0.23 -3.11 -6.51
C LEU A 108 0.28 -3.39 -5.00
N MET A 109 -0.86 -3.33 -4.32
CA MET A 109 -0.95 -3.56 -2.87
C MET A 109 -0.52 -4.99 -2.51
N LYS A 110 -0.85 -5.97 -3.37
CA LYS A 110 -0.42 -7.36 -3.22
C LYS A 110 1.11 -7.47 -3.38
N SER A 111 1.71 -6.81 -4.35
CA SER A 111 3.17 -6.77 -4.54
C SER A 111 3.87 -6.13 -3.34
N ILE A 112 3.37 -5.00 -2.85
CA ILE A 112 3.88 -4.34 -1.63
C ILE A 112 3.78 -5.29 -0.42
N LYS A 113 2.61 -5.91 -0.22
CA LYS A 113 2.38 -6.85 0.88
C LYS A 113 3.36 -8.02 0.81
N ASN A 114 3.57 -8.60 -0.37
CA ASN A 114 4.49 -9.71 -0.56
C ASN A 114 5.94 -9.28 -0.27
N ALA A 115 6.35 -8.12 -0.79
CA ALA A 115 7.69 -7.55 -0.57
C ALA A 115 8.01 -7.33 0.93
N VAL A 116 7.01 -6.99 1.73
CA VAL A 116 7.16 -6.71 3.17
C VAL A 116 6.94 -7.95 4.05
N THR A 117 6.06 -8.86 3.65
CA THR A 117 5.69 -10.04 4.45
C THR A 117 6.89 -10.97 4.66
N TYR A 118 7.69 -11.21 3.61
CA TYR A 118 8.82 -12.13 3.69
C TYR A 118 9.91 -11.67 4.69
N PRO A 119 10.42 -10.42 4.64
CA PRO A 119 11.33 -9.91 5.67
C PRO A 119 10.78 -10.00 7.10
N ILE A 120 9.49 -9.70 7.31
CA ILE A 120 8.88 -9.74 8.64
C ILE A 120 8.90 -11.16 9.22
N ILE A 121 8.52 -12.17 8.43
CA ILE A 121 8.52 -13.57 8.88
C ILE A 121 9.93 -14.00 9.27
N MET A 122 10.93 -13.63 8.47
CA MET A 122 12.33 -13.99 8.72
C MET A 122 12.90 -13.32 9.99
N ILE A 123 12.64 -12.02 10.18
CA ILE A 123 13.02 -11.31 11.42
C ILE A 123 12.32 -11.94 12.63
N PHE A 124 11.03 -12.24 12.50
CA PHE A 124 10.27 -12.88 13.57
C PHE A 124 10.86 -14.24 13.96
N MET A 125 11.19 -15.09 12.98
CA MET A 125 11.86 -16.38 13.22
C MET A 125 13.20 -16.21 13.93
N LEU A 126 14.03 -15.25 13.50
CA LEU A 126 15.30 -14.94 14.17
C LEU A 126 15.10 -14.54 15.64
N LEU A 127 14.13 -13.67 15.91
CA LEU A 127 13.81 -13.24 17.27
C LEU A 127 13.33 -14.42 18.14
N VAL A 128 12.51 -15.33 17.60
CA VAL A 128 12.07 -16.53 18.31
C VAL A 128 13.26 -17.44 18.66
N VAL A 129 14.17 -17.68 17.71
CA VAL A 129 15.37 -18.50 17.96
C VAL A 129 16.24 -17.88 19.05
N LEU A 130 16.50 -16.57 18.98
CA LEU A 130 17.27 -15.85 20.01
C LEU A 130 16.58 -15.89 21.38
N PHE A 131 15.25 -15.72 21.42
CA PHE A 131 14.47 -15.79 22.65
C PHE A 131 14.58 -17.15 23.33
N VAL A 132 14.42 -18.25 22.58
CA VAL A 132 14.56 -19.61 23.11
C VAL A 132 15.98 -19.85 23.62
N LEU A 133 17.00 -19.40 22.87
CA LEU A 133 18.38 -19.57 23.27
C LEU A 133 18.68 -18.88 24.60
N PHE A 134 18.33 -17.60 24.76
CA PHE A 134 18.63 -16.89 26.00
C PHE A 134 17.76 -17.30 27.19
N THR A 135 16.50 -17.67 26.95
CA THR A 135 15.57 -18.00 28.04
C THR A 135 15.69 -19.46 28.50
N LYS A 136 16.03 -20.38 27.60
CA LYS A 136 16.04 -21.83 27.90
C LYS A 136 17.44 -22.43 27.85
N VAL A 137 18.24 -22.10 26.83
CA VAL A 137 19.53 -22.76 26.61
C VAL A 137 20.62 -22.17 27.50
N MET A 138 20.72 -20.84 27.56
CA MET A 138 21.75 -20.14 28.33
C MET A 138 21.72 -20.47 29.84
N PRO A 139 20.56 -20.51 30.54
CA PRO A 139 20.51 -20.84 31.96
C PRO A 139 20.93 -22.28 32.29
N ILE A 140 20.70 -23.21 31.36
CA ILE A 140 21.15 -24.60 31.52
C ILE A 140 22.68 -24.61 31.59
N PHE A 141 23.36 -23.89 30.70
CA PHE A 141 24.82 -23.79 30.74
C PHE A 141 25.32 -23.13 32.03
N GLU A 142 24.66 -22.07 32.52
CA GLU A 142 25.02 -21.46 33.81
C GLU A 142 24.93 -22.47 34.96
N SER A 143 23.84 -23.25 35.01
CA SER A 143 23.65 -24.25 36.07
C SER A 143 24.70 -25.38 36.03
N VAL A 144 25.13 -25.80 34.83
CA VAL A 144 26.18 -26.82 34.67
C VAL A 144 27.54 -26.26 35.12
N TYR A 145 27.84 -25.00 34.80
CA TYR A 145 29.07 -24.34 35.25
C TYR A 145 29.14 -24.19 36.78
N GLU A 146 28.03 -23.80 37.42
CA GLU A 146 27.95 -23.71 38.88
C GLU A 146 28.19 -25.08 39.55
N GLN A 147 27.61 -26.15 39.01
CA GLN A 147 27.79 -27.51 39.54
C GLN A 147 29.24 -28.02 39.43
N LEU A 148 29.98 -27.60 38.40
CA LEU A 148 31.38 -27.96 38.21
C LEU A 148 32.34 -27.14 39.09
N GLY A 149 31.84 -26.19 39.89
CA GLY A 149 32.67 -25.30 40.71
C GLY A 149 33.56 -24.35 39.90
N ALA A 150 33.36 -24.30 38.58
CA ALA A 150 34.10 -23.45 37.66
C ALA A 150 33.42 -22.09 37.56
N ARG A 151 34.15 -21.00 37.78
CA ARG A 151 33.66 -19.67 37.43
C ARG A 151 33.54 -19.59 35.91
N LEU A 152 32.43 -19.04 35.41
CA LEU A 152 32.28 -18.71 34.00
C LEU A 152 33.54 -18.00 33.50
N SER A 153 34.12 -18.47 32.39
CA SER A 153 35.23 -17.78 31.71
C SER A 153 34.87 -16.30 31.48
N PRO A 154 35.82 -15.35 31.52
CA PRO A 154 35.56 -13.95 31.18
C PRO A 154 34.85 -13.77 29.84
N VAL A 155 35.12 -14.66 28.87
CA VAL A 155 34.46 -14.68 27.56
C VAL A 155 33.01 -15.14 27.68
N SER A 156 32.73 -16.14 28.51
CA SER A 156 31.36 -16.62 28.77
C SER A 156 30.53 -15.60 29.55
N MET A 157 31.12 -14.88 30.52
CA MET A 157 30.45 -13.76 31.21
C MET A 157 30.15 -12.57 30.29
N ALA A 158 31.05 -12.29 29.33
CA ALA A 158 30.79 -11.28 28.30
C ALA A 158 29.68 -11.74 27.35
N ALA A 159 29.64 -13.02 26.98
CA ALA A 159 28.59 -13.61 26.16
C ALA A 159 27.22 -13.66 26.85
N THR A 160 27.14 -13.97 28.15
CA THR A 160 25.87 -13.90 28.91
C THR A 160 25.43 -12.46 29.18
N ARG A 161 26.35 -11.50 29.41
CA ARG A 161 25.98 -10.08 29.55
C ARG A 161 25.51 -9.46 28.23
N LEU A 162 26.24 -9.70 27.14
CA LEU A 162 25.80 -9.29 25.80
C LEU A 162 24.50 -10.01 25.45
N GLY A 163 24.39 -11.30 25.74
CA GLY A 163 23.19 -12.09 25.54
C GLY A 163 21.97 -11.61 26.33
N GLY A 164 22.16 -11.25 27.59
CA GLY A 164 21.14 -10.64 28.44
C GLY A 164 20.71 -9.28 27.91
N MET A 165 21.65 -8.43 27.47
CA MET A 165 21.36 -7.17 26.79
C MET A 165 20.65 -7.39 25.45
N PHE A 166 21.05 -8.36 24.64
CA PHE A 166 20.40 -8.70 23.38
C PHE A 166 19.02 -9.34 23.59
N SER A 167 18.79 -10.10 24.66
CA SER A 167 17.47 -10.62 25.01
C SER A 167 16.52 -9.49 25.43
N GLY A 168 17.02 -8.51 26.19
CA GLY A 168 16.29 -7.31 26.59
C GLY A 168 16.05 -6.35 25.42
N VAL A 169 17.03 -6.18 24.53
CA VAL A 169 16.91 -5.35 23.32
C VAL A 169 16.08 -6.03 22.24
N ALA A 170 16.13 -7.36 22.10
CA ALA A 170 15.27 -8.13 21.19
C ALA A 170 13.83 -8.17 21.68
N LEU A 171 13.60 -8.30 23.00
CA LEU A 171 12.28 -8.11 23.60
C LEU A 171 11.80 -6.66 23.45
N ALA A 172 12.65 -5.67 23.73
CA ALA A 172 12.31 -4.25 23.57
C ALA A 172 12.06 -3.88 22.09
N ALA A 173 12.82 -4.42 21.15
CA ALA A 173 12.64 -4.21 19.71
C ALA A 173 11.43 -4.97 19.17
N GLY A 174 11.16 -6.19 19.66
CA GLY A 174 9.95 -6.95 19.36
C GLY A 174 8.69 -6.27 19.91
N VAL A 175 8.75 -5.75 21.14
CA VAL A 175 7.69 -4.95 21.74
C VAL A 175 7.56 -3.60 21.02
N LEU A 176 8.65 -2.93 20.66
CA LEU A 176 8.62 -1.69 19.88
C LEU A 176 8.01 -1.92 18.50
N LEU A 177 8.38 -3.00 17.80
CA LEU A 177 7.79 -3.38 16.51
C LEU A 177 6.31 -3.76 16.67
N ALA A 178 5.93 -4.48 17.72
CA ALA A 178 4.54 -4.82 17.99
C ALA A 178 3.71 -3.59 18.38
N VAL A 179 4.29 -2.63 19.10
CA VAL A 179 3.68 -1.34 19.46
C VAL A 179 3.57 -0.46 18.23
N VAL A 180 4.59 -0.39 17.37
CA VAL A 180 4.54 0.37 16.11
C VAL A 180 3.53 -0.27 15.15
N ALA A 181 3.52 -1.60 14.99
CA ALA A 181 2.53 -2.31 14.20
C ALA A 181 1.12 -2.15 14.77
N GLY A 182 0.98 -2.21 16.10
CA GLY A 182 -0.28 -1.97 16.81
C GLY A 182 -0.79 -0.54 16.65
N ILE A 183 0.09 0.45 16.71
CA ILE A 183 -0.22 1.87 16.47
C ILE A 183 -0.61 2.09 15.01
N ILE A 184 0.13 1.52 14.05
CA ILE A 184 -0.20 1.59 12.62
C ILE A 184 -1.55 0.92 12.34
N TRP A 185 -1.81 -0.24 12.96
CA TRP A 185 -3.08 -0.97 12.83
C TRP A 185 -4.26 -0.23 13.47
N LEU A 186 -4.07 0.36 14.65
CA LEU A 186 -5.07 1.21 15.33
C LEU A 186 -5.36 2.50 14.56
N LEU A 187 -4.33 3.15 14.01
CA LEU A 187 -4.45 4.34 13.17
C LEU A 187 -5.08 4.03 11.81
N GLY A 188 -4.89 2.82 11.28
CA GLY A 188 -5.55 2.35 10.06
C GLY A 188 -7.04 2.07 10.24
N ARG A 189 -7.51 1.80 11.47
CA ARG A 189 -8.92 1.46 11.76
C ARG A 189 -9.73 2.64 12.32
N GLY A 190 -9.09 3.56 13.04
CA GLY A 190 -9.73 4.76 13.55
C GLY A 190 -9.24 5.98 12.80
N GLY A 191 -10.05 6.54 11.89
CA GLY A 191 -9.76 7.73 11.07
C GLY A 191 -9.44 9.04 11.82
N LYS A 192 -8.97 8.98 13.06
CA LYS A 192 -8.37 10.08 13.81
C LYS A 192 -6.88 10.16 13.50
N LYS A 193 -6.60 10.89 12.43
CA LYS A 193 -5.28 11.32 11.97
C LYS A 193 -4.58 12.12 13.08
N ILE A 194 -3.53 11.56 13.67
CA ILE A 194 -2.65 12.29 14.59
C ILE A 194 -1.66 13.06 13.72
N GLY A 195 -1.73 14.40 13.72
CA GLY A 195 -0.92 15.25 12.83
C GLY A 195 0.61 15.05 12.94
N ALA A 196 1.11 14.48 14.06
CA ALA A 196 2.51 14.11 14.19
C ALA A 196 2.90 12.87 13.36
N VAL A 197 1.99 11.91 13.19
CA VAL A 197 2.21 10.71 12.38
C VAL A 197 2.16 11.07 10.89
N GLU A 198 1.23 11.95 10.49
CA GLU A 198 1.16 12.47 9.13
C GLU A 198 2.45 13.22 8.75
N HIS A 199 2.95 14.14 9.57
CA HIS A 199 4.20 14.86 9.26
C HIS A 199 5.42 13.95 9.08
N VAL A 200 5.53 12.88 9.88
CA VAL A 200 6.62 11.91 9.76
C VAL A 200 6.42 11.02 8.52
N ALA A 201 5.20 10.56 8.28
CA ALA A 201 4.84 9.78 7.11
C ALA A 201 5.07 10.58 5.81
N ASP A 202 4.66 11.84 5.77
CA ASP A 202 4.83 12.75 4.64
C ASP A 202 6.31 13.03 4.38
N ARG A 203 7.09 13.26 5.44
CA ARG A 203 8.55 13.42 5.30
C ARG A 203 9.22 12.16 4.75
N PHE A 204 8.75 10.98 5.14
CA PHE A 204 9.21 9.70 4.60
C PHE A 204 8.80 9.53 3.13
N LYS A 205 7.52 9.77 2.80
CA LYS A 205 6.98 9.71 1.44
C LYS A 205 7.69 10.67 0.49
N ARG A 206 8.00 11.90 0.93
CA ARG A 206 8.76 12.89 0.16
C ARG A 206 10.19 12.44 -0.19
N LYS A 207 10.81 11.61 0.65
CA LYS A 207 12.21 11.15 0.44
C LYS A 207 12.31 9.75 -0.18
N SER A 208 11.27 8.95 -0.07
CA SER A 208 11.28 7.57 -0.57
C SER A 208 11.13 7.54 -2.09
N ARG A 209 12.11 6.95 -2.78
CA ARG A 209 12.05 6.72 -4.23
C ARG A 209 10.87 5.82 -4.62
N ILE A 210 10.52 4.86 -3.77
CA ILE A 210 9.41 3.94 -3.99
C ILE A 210 8.09 4.68 -3.86
N ALA A 211 7.94 5.52 -2.83
CA ALA A 211 6.73 6.32 -2.64
C ALA A 211 6.52 7.33 -3.78
N LEU A 212 7.60 7.86 -4.35
CA LEU A 212 7.55 8.70 -5.53
C LEU A 212 7.13 7.91 -6.78
N ALA A 213 7.72 6.74 -7.01
CA ALA A 213 7.37 5.88 -8.16
C ALA A 213 5.90 5.41 -8.10
N VAL A 214 5.42 5.00 -6.92
CA VAL A 214 4.00 4.62 -6.70
C VAL A 214 3.07 5.81 -6.91
N ALA A 215 3.44 7.00 -6.43
CA ALA A 215 2.64 8.20 -6.66
C ALA A 215 2.56 8.58 -8.14
N ASN A 216 3.69 8.53 -8.86
CA ASN A 216 3.72 8.75 -10.30
C ASN A 216 2.88 7.73 -11.05
N ARG A 217 2.98 6.44 -10.70
CA ARG A 217 2.13 5.37 -11.24
C ARG A 217 0.64 5.70 -11.08
N ARG A 218 0.19 6.03 -9.86
CA ARG A 218 -1.23 6.36 -9.63
C ARG A 218 -1.67 7.59 -10.41
N PHE A 219 -0.84 8.64 -10.41
CA PHE A 219 -1.09 9.87 -11.14
C PHE A 219 -1.30 9.62 -12.65
N THR A 220 -0.37 8.91 -13.29
CA THR A 220 -0.42 8.63 -14.72
C THR A 220 -1.51 7.63 -15.09
N SER A 221 -1.81 6.66 -14.22
CA SER A 221 -2.94 5.75 -14.40
C SER A 221 -4.28 6.49 -14.39
N VAL A 222 -4.49 7.42 -13.46
CA VAL A 222 -5.74 8.22 -13.40
C VAL A 222 -5.87 9.10 -14.64
N LEU A 223 -4.78 9.78 -15.05
CA LEU A 223 -4.78 10.57 -16.28
C LEU A 223 -5.08 9.74 -17.53
N ALA A 224 -4.42 8.59 -17.69
CA ALA A 224 -4.66 7.72 -18.84
C ALA A 224 -6.12 7.24 -18.90
N LEU A 225 -6.67 6.81 -17.76
CA LEU A 225 -8.06 6.34 -17.68
C LEU A 225 -9.07 7.45 -17.94
N THR A 226 -8.87 8.63 -17.36
CA THR A 226 -9.79 9.77 -17.55
C THR A 226 -9.78 10.26 -18.99
N LEU A 227 -8.62 10.37 -19.63
CA LEU A 227 -8.51 10.72 -21.06
C LEU A 227 -9.10 9.63 -21.97
N HIS A 228 -8.90 8.35 -21.64
CA HIS A 228 -9.51 7.24 -22.39
C HIS A 228 -11.04 7.27 -22.31
N SER A 229 -11.59 7.68 -21.16
CA SER A 229 -13.03 7.95 -20.98
C SER A 229 -13.52 9.27 -21.60
N GLY A 230 -12.68 9.95 -22.40
CA GLY A 230 -13.04 11.16 -23.13
C GLY A 230 -13.09 12.42 -22.29
N LEU A 231 -12.59 12.39 -21.06
CA LEU A 231 -12.54 13.57 -20.19
C LEU A 231 -11.39 14.50 -20.58
N GLU A 232 -11.56 15.77 -20.24
CA GLU A 232 -10.53 16.78 -20.43
C GLU A 232 -9.36 16.58 -19.45
N LEU A 233 -8.15 16.95 -19.88
CA LEU A 233 -6.93 16.76 -19.08
C LEU A 233 -7.03 17.44 -17.71
N GLU A 234 -7.62 18.63 -17.65
CA GLU A 234 -7.81 19.42 -16.42
C GLU A 234 -8.61 18.62 -15.39
N LYS A 235 -9.70 17.97 -15.82
CA LYS A 235 -10.50 17.14 -14.92
C LYS A 235 -9.73 15.90 -14.46
N GLY A 236 -8.93 15.30 -15.35
CA GLY A 236 -8.02 14.21 -15.00
C GLY A 236 -6.98 14.61 -13.96
N MET A 237 -6.42 15.82 -14.05
CA MET A 237 -5.46 16.37 -13.09
C MET A 237 -6.10 16.60 -11.71
N GLU A 238 -7.31 17.17 -11.66
CA GLU A 238 -8.07 17.37 -10.42
C GLU A 238 -8.31 16.03 -9.70
N LEU A 239 -8.80 15.03 -10.42
CA LEU A 239 -9.06 13.69 -9.88
C LEU A 239 -7.77 13.00 -9.41
N ALA A 240 -6.68 13.15 -10.18
CA ALA A 240 -5.41 12.55 -9.83
C ALA A 240 -4.79 13.20 -8.58
N ALA A 241 -4.92 14.53 -8.41
CA ALA A 241 -4.42 15.24 -7.24
C ALA A 241 -5.03 14.70 -5.93
N GLU A 242 -6.30 14.30 -5.95
CA GLU A 242 -6.98 13.77 -4.76
C GLU A 242 -6.60 12.33 -4.41
N LEU A 243 -6.18 11.55 -5.40
CA LEU A 243 -5.83 10.13 -5.24
C LEU A 243 -4.35 9.90 -4.92
N VAL A 244 -3.50 10.87 -5.27
CA VAL A 244 -2.07 10.76 -5.06
C VAL A 244 -1.74 10.97 -3.59
N GLU A 245 -1.11 9.95 -3.01
CA GLU A 245 -0.79 9.91 -1.57
C GLU A 245 0.52 10.60 -1.19
N ASN A 246 1.25 11.16 -2.16
CA ASN A 246 2.54 11.81 -1.96
C ASN A 246 2.40 13.33 -2.05
N PRO A 247 2.60 14.07 -0.95
CA PRO A 247 2.39 15.53 -0.94
C PRO A 247 3.24 16.30 -1.95
N ALA A 248 4.47 15.83 -2.24
CA ALA A 248 5.32 16.50 -3.22
C ALA A 248 4.84 16.29 -4.67
N VAL A 249 4.16 15.19 -4.95
CA VAL A 249 3.55 14.95 -6.28
C VAL A 249 2.22 15.69 -6.36
N GLU A 250 1.40 15.65 -5.31
CA GLU A 250 0.15 16.40 -5.20
C GLU A 250 0.36 17.92 -5.42
N GLU A 251 1.35 18.51 -4.74
CA GLU A 251 1.72 19.93 -4.92
C GLU A 251 2.05 20.26 -6.39
N LYS A 252 2.78 19.37 -7.07
CA LYS A 252 3.14 19.55 -8.48
C LYS A 252 1.94 19.40 -9.43
N ILE A 253 1.05 18.46 -9.15
CA ILE A 253 -0.18 18.25 -9.95
C ILE A 253 -1.05 19.50 -9.85
N LYS A 254 -1.25 20.03 -8.64
CA LYS A 254 -2.02 21.26 -8.40
C LYS A 254 -1.40 22.46 -9.10
N ALA A 255 -0.09 22.67 -8.93
CA ALA A 255 0.62 23.75 -9.63
C ALA A 255 0.50 23.63 -11.16
N CYS A 256 0.53 22.40 -11.69
CA CYS A 256 0.38 22.18 -13.13
C CYS A 256 -1.05 22.47 -13.61
N GLY A 257 -2.07 22.08 -12.82
CA GLY A 257 -3.47 22.43 -13.09
C GLY A 257 -3.68 23.94 -13.13
N GLU A 258 -3.13 24.68 -12.16
CA GLU A 258 -3.19 26.14 -12.13
C GLU A 258 -2.49 26.78 -13.36
N GLU A 259 -1.34 26.25 -13.80
CA GLU A 259 -0.67 26.73 -15.02
C GLU A 259 -1.54 26.51 -16.28
N LEU A 260 -2.28 25.40 -16.35
CA LEU A 260 -3.18 25.11 -17.47
C LEU A 260 -4.40 26.04 -17.47
N GLU A 261 -5.02 26.28 -16.30
CA GLU A 261 -6.14 27.22 -16.15
C GLU A 261 -5.78 28.66 -16.56
N THR A 262 -4.53 29.05 -16.35
CA THR A 262 -4.00 30.37 -16.79
C THR A 262 -3.68 30.44 -18.30
N GLY A 263 -3.90 29.35 -19.05
CA GLY A 263 -3.74 29.29 -20.50
C GLY A 263 -2.32 28.91 -20.97
N THR A 264 -1.47 28.39 -20.08
CA THR A 264 -0.15 27.88 -20.45
C THR A 264 -0.29 26.62 -21.31
N ASP A 265 0.55 26.45 -22.33
CA ASP A 265 0.51 25.24 -23.14
C ASP A 265 0.88 23.99 -22.32
N TYR A 266 0.24 22.85 -22.64
CA TYR A 266 0.44 21.58 -21.95
C TYR A 266 1.90 21.16 -21.80
N TYR A 267 2.73 21.42 -22.81
CA TYR A 267 4.15 21.07 -22.76
C TYR A 267 4.90 21.93 -21.74
N SER A 268 4.67 23.25 -21.76
CA SER A 268 5.32 24.19 -20.83
C SER A 268 4.88 23.95 -19.40
N ALA A 269 3.58 23.75 -19.13
CA ALA A 269 3.06 23.49 -17.79
C ALA A 269 3.68 22.23 -17.15
N MET A 270 3.76 21.13 -17.92
CA MET A 270 4.34 19.86 -17.46
C MET A 270 5.86 19.95 -17.26
N LYS A 271 6.54 20.80 -18.06
CA LYS A 271 7.98 21.03 -17.96
C LYS A 271 8.35 21.92 -16.78
N ASN A 272 7.61 23.01 -16.56
CA ASN A 272 7.86 24.00 -15.51
C ASN A 272 7.71 23.37 -14.11
N THR A 273 6.67 22.57 -13.93
CA THR A 273 6.39 21.88 -12.67
C THR A 273 7.30 20.70 -12.39
N GLY A 274 8.04 20.22 -13.41
CA GLY A 274 8.93 19.06 -13.29
C GLY A 274 8.19 17.80 -12.82
N LEU A 275 6.93 17.66 -13.24
CA LEU A 275 6.07 16.51 -12.95
C LEU A 275 6.53 15.27 -13.72
N PHE A 276 7.02 15.50 -14.94
CA PHE A 276 7.48 14.47 -15.86
C PHE A 276 8.96 14.64 -16.22
N GLY A 277 9.64 13.53 -16.48
CA GLY A 277 10.99 13.53 -17.04
C GLY A 277 10.99 14.07 -18.49
N GLY A 278 12.16 14.54 -18.95
CA GLY A 278 12.28 15.16 -20.28
C GLY A 278 11.79 14.29 -21.45
N PHE A 279 11.91 12.96 -21.32
CA PHE A 279 11.39 12.01 -22.30
C PHE A 279 9.85 12.01 -22.35
N HIS A 280 9.17 11.86 -21.20
CA HIS A 280 7.70 11.88 -21.09
C HIS A 280 7.11 13.23 -21.53
N VAL A 281 7.74 14.34 -21.17
CA VAL A 281 7.32 15.69 -21.62
C VAL A 281 7.35 15.80 -23.15
N GLN A 282 8.35 15.19 -23.80
CA GLN A 282 8.44 15.20 -25.26
C GLN A 282 7.37 14.32 -25.91
N MET A 283 7.04 13.17 -25.31
CA MET A 283 5.93 12.34 -25.77
C MET A 283 4.60 13.11 -25.69
N ILE A 284 4.33 13.78 -24.56
CA ILE A 284 3.14 14.63 -24.38
C ILE A 284 3.03 15.66 -25.49
N LYS A 285 4.13 16.35 -25.81
CA LYS A 285 4.17 17.34 -26.89
C LYS A 285 3.77 16.75 -28.24
N VAL A 286 4.24 15.54 -28.55
CA VAL A 286 3.89 14.84 -29.78
C VAL A 286 2.42 14.40 -29.76
N GLY A 287 1.92 13.87 -28.64
CA GLY A 287 0.54 13.47 -28.43
C GLY A 287 -0.45 14.62 -28.58
N VAL A 288 -0.17 15.78 -27.98
CA VAL A 288 -1.00 16.98 -28.12
C VAL A 288 -1.03 17.46 -29.57
N ARG A 289 0.11 17.47 -30.27
CA ARG A 289 0.17 17.90 -31.68
C ARG A 289 -0.52 16.94 -32.64
N SER A 290 -0.51 15.65 -32.34
CA SER A 290 -1.15 14.60 -33.16
C SER A 290 -2.60 14.33 -32.78
N GLY A 291 -3.09 14.92 -31.68
CA GLY A 291 -4.42 14.65 -31.13
C GLY A 291 -4.57 13.25 -30.53
N ARG A 292 -3.47 12.63 -30.08
CA ARG A 292 -3.41 11.26 -29.52
C ARG A 292 -2.86 11.26 -28.10
N LEU A 293 -3.30 12.22 -27.29
CA LEU A 293 -2.81 12.38 -25.92
C LEU A 293 -3.23 11.21 -25.01
N ASP A 294 -4.42 10.66 -25.25
CA ASP A 294 -4.95 9.44 -24.63
C ASP A 294 -3.96 8.27 -24.74
N GLN A 295 -3.48 7.98 -25.94
CA GLN A 295 -2.55 6.87 -26.19
C GLN A 295 -1.17 7.12 -25.58
N VAL A 296 -0.70 8.36 -25.69
CA VAL A 296 0.58 8.77 -25.10
C VAL A 296 0.53 8.67 -23.57
N MET A 297 -0.59 9.00 -22.94
CA MET A 297 -0.76 8.83 -21.50
C MET A 297 -0.86 7.37 -21.09
N GLU A 298 -1.45 6.50 -21.92
CA GLU A 298 -1.45 5.05 -21.66
C GLU A 298 -0.01 4.49 -21.66
N GLU A 299 0.82 4.88 -22.63
CA GLU A 299 2.23 4.49 -22.70
C GLU A 299 3.02 5.02 -21.49
N ILE A 300 2.80 6.27 -21.10
CA ILE A 300 3.44 6.86 -19.92
C ILE A 300 2.97 6.18 -18.63
N SER A 301 1.68 5.84 -18.52
CA SER A 301 1.16 5.05 -17.39
C SER A 301 1.90 3.73 -17.31
N ARG A 302 1.99 2.98 -18.41
CA ARG A 302 2.70 1.69 -18.46
C ARG A 302 4.16 1.82 -18.06
N SER A 303 4.86 2.86 -18.54
CA SER A 303 6.25 3.10 -18.15
C SER A 303 6.39 3.40 -16.65
N CYS A 304 5.51 4.21 -16.07
CA CYS A 304 5.52 4.46 -14.62
C CYS A 304 5.11 3.23 -13.79
N GLU A 305 4.24 2.37 -14.32
CA GLU A 305 3.90 1.08 -13.74
C GLU A 305 5.14 0.18 -13.61
N GLU A 306 5.91 0.05 -14.71
CA GLU A 306 7.17 -0.71 -14.74
C GLU A 306 8.24 -0.11 -13.81
N GLU A 307 8.36 1.22 -13.74
CA GLU A 307 9.27 1.90 -12.82
C GLU A 307 8.93 1.62 -11.35
N ALA A 308 7.63 1.62 -11.00
CA ALA A 308 7.17 1.31 -9.65
C ALA A 308 7.43 -0.15 -9.28
N ASP A 309 7.14 -1.09 -10.18
CA ASP A 309 7.38 -2.52 -9.97
C ASP A 309 8.89 -2.78 -9.82
N THR A 310 9.71 -2.18 -10.68
CA THR A 310 11.18 -2.25 -10.59
C THR A 310 11.71 -1.65 -9.29
N ALA A 311 11.11 -0.57 -8.78
CA ALA A 311 11.50 0.04 -7.52
C ALA A 311 11.18 -0.88 -6.32
N LEU A 312 10.05 -1.60 -6.36
CA LEU A 312 9.68 -2.60 -5.37
C LEU A 312 10.61 -3.80 -5.41
N ASP A 313 10.90 -4.34 -6.59
CA ASP A 313 11.80 -5.48 -6.75
C ASP A 313 13.23 -5.16 -6.30
N ASN A 314 13.74 -3.97 -6.64
CA ASN A 314 15.05 -3.53 -6.18
C ASN A 314 15.13 -3.38 -4.65
N MET A 315 14.04 -3.03 -3.99
CA MET A 315 13.98 -3.02 -2.53
C MET A 315 14.13 -4.44 -1.97
N VAL A 316 13.35 -5.39 -2.51
CA VAL A 316 13.38 -6.80 -2.09
C VAL A 316 14.75 -7.41 -2.34
N ASN A 317 15.32 -7.23 -3.54
CA ASN A 317 16.61 -7.77 -3.95
C ASN A 317 17.80 -7.25 -3.11
N ARG A 318 17.66 -6.08 -2.47
CA ARG A 318 18.68 -5.56 -1.53
C ARG A 318 18.47 -6.07 -0.11
N LEU A 319 17.22 -6.25 0.29
CA LEU A 319 16.87 -6.76 1.61
C LEU A 319 17.25 -8.24 1.76
N GLU A 320 17.08 -9.05 0.72
CA GLU A 320 17.35 -10.49 0.82
C GLU A 320 18.82 -10.81 1.18
N PRO A 321 19.85 -10.31 0.46
CA PRO A 321 21.25 -10.58 0.82
C PRO A 321 21.66 -10.01 2.17
N THR A 322 21.15 -8.82 2.53
CA THR A 322 21.46 -8.19 3.82
C THR A 322 20.86 -8.99 4.97
N MET A 323 19.65 -9.50 4.81
CA MET A 323 19.00 -10.37 5.78
C MET A 323 19.73 -11.71 5.94
N VAL A 324 20.13 -12.36 4.85
CA VAL A 324 20.91 -13.60 4.89
C VAL A 324 22.25 -13.38 5.59
N ALA A 325 22.93 -12.27 5.32
CA ALA A 325 24.18 -11.92 6.00
C ALA A 325 23.97 -11.71 7.52
N VAL A 326 22.93 -10.99 7.92
CA VAL A 326 22.58 -10.80 9.35
C VAL A 326 22.25 -12.13 10.02
N LEU A 327 21.49 -13.00 9.36
CA LEU A 327 21.18 -14.33 9.85
C LEU A 327 22.44 -15.19 10.02
N ALA A 328 23.33 -15.18 9.03
CA ALA A 328 24.58 -15.94 9.09
C ALA A 328 25.46 -15.48 10.27
N VAL A 329 25.58 -14.17 10.48
CA VAL A 329 26.30 -13.61 11.64
C VAL A 329 25.60 -13.98 12.95
N ALA A 330 24.27 -13.85 13.03
CA ALA A 330 23.52 -14.19 14.23
C ALA A 330 23.63 -15.68 14.58
N VAL A 331 23.50 -16.58 13.61
CA VAL A 331 23.70 -18.03 13.79
C VAL A 331 25.14 -18.33 14.20
N GLY A 332 26.13 -17.66 13.60
CA GLY A 332 27.53 -17.78 14.03
C GLY A 332 27.75 -17.37 15.49
N LEU A 333 27.16 -16.26 15.92
CA LEU A 333 27.20 -15.82 17.32
C LEU A 333 26.49 -16.79 18.26
N ILE A 334 25.34 -17.34 17.84
CA ILE A 334 24.60 -18.38 18.56
C ILE A 334 25.49 -19.62 18.76
N LEU A 335 26.11 -20.12 17.69
CA LEU A 335 26.97 -21.29 17.73
C LEU A 335 28.18 -21.05 18.64
N LEU A 336 28.84 -19.89 18.54
CA LEU A 336 29.95 -19.54 19.44
C LEU A 336 29.50 -19.44 20.91
N SER A 337 28.33 -18.85 21.16
CA SER A 337 27.75 -18.70 22.50
C SER A 337 27.44 -20.04 23.15
N VAL A 338 27.12 -21.07 22.37
CA VAL A 338 26.86 -22.44 22.88
C VAL A 338 28.13 -23.27 22.96
N MET A 339 29.01 -23.19 21.95
CA MET A 339 30.21 -24.02 21.84
C MET A 339 31.29 -23.62 22.85
N LEU A 340 31.48 -22.33 23.12
CA LEU A 340 32.50 -21.86 24.06
C LEU A 340 32.25 -22.37 25.50
N PRO A 341 31.03 -22.27 26.07
CA PRO A 341 30.69 -22.92 27.32
C PRO A 341 30.94 -24.44 27.32
N LEU A 342 30.57 -25.13 26.24
CA LEU A 342 30.72 -26.57 26.14
C LEU A 342 32.20 -27.00 26.19
N VAL A 343 33.08 -26.28 25.49
CA VAL A 343 34.54 -26.52 25.56
C VAL A 343 35.07 -26.28 26.97
N GLY A 344 34.61 -25.23 27.66
CA GLY A 344 35.04 -24.97 29.03
C GLY A 344 34.56 -26.02 30.03
N VAL A 345 33.36 -26.59 29.85
CA VAL A 345 32.88 -27.75 30.63
C VAL A 345 33.75 -28.97 30.39
N LEU A 346 34.05 -29.30 29.12
CA LEU A 346 34.91 -30.45 28.78
C LEU A 346 36.31 -30.31 29.37
N SER A 347 36.90 -29.11 29.33
CA SER A 347 38.21 -28.82 29.92
C SER A 347 38.23 -28.81 31.45
N ALA A 348 37.07 -28.73 32.11
CA ALA A 348 36.97 -28.79 33.57
C ALA A 348 36.80 -30.23 34.09
N ILE A 349 36.30 -31.14 33.24
CA ILE A 349 36.07 -32.55 33.57
C ILE A 349 37.28 -33.43 33.24
N GLY A 350 38.12 -33.03 32.27
CA GLY A 350 39.40 -33.68 31.95
C GLY A 350 40.58 -32.94 32.56
#